data_AF-A0A7W4HWA2-F1
#
_entry.id   AF-A0A7W4HWA2-F1
#
_cell.length_a   1.000
_cell.length_b   1.000
_cell.length_c   1.000
_cell.angle_alpha   90.00
_cell.angle_beta   90.00
_cell.angle_gamma   90.00
#
_symmetry.space_group_name_H-M   'P 1'
#
loop_
_entity.id
_entity.type
_entity.pdbx_description
1 polymer ?
#
loop_
_entity_poly.entity_id
_entity_poly.type
_entity_poly.pdbx_seq_one_letter_code
_entity_poly.pdbx_strand_id
1 'polypeptide(L)' 'MPTPSHFDRHFNRFKKYFGRRKPSIQEIVREPTAGGIVFRYNSDNKLEILLIQDAKDRWTIPKGHIEKGETA' A
#
# COMPACT_ATOMS: atom_id res chain seq x y z
N MET A 1 7.20 -9.16 -65.37
CA MET A 1 7.18 -8.67 -63.97
C MET A 1 6.56 -9.77 -63.13
N PRO A 2 7.25 -10.33 -62.11
CA PRO A 2 6.69 -11.42 -61.32
C PRO A 2 5.69 -10.91 -60.27
N THR A 3 4.65 -11.70 -60.05
CA THR A 3 3.53 -11.53 -59.12
C THR A 3 3.93 -11.73 -57.66
N PRO A 4 3.25 -11.11 -56.67
CA PRO A 4 3.59 -11.24 -55.25
C PRO A 4 3.34 -12.66 -54.73
N SER A 5 4.35 -13.22 -54.05
CA SER A 5 4.35 -14.54 -53.44
C SER A 5 3.43 -14.61 -52.22
N HIS A 6 2.66 -15.69 -52.15
CA HIS A 6 1.63 -15.98 -51.15
C HIS A 6 2.21 -16.47 -49.80
N PHE A 7 3.33 -15.91 -49.32
CA PHE A 7 4.06 -16.47 -48.16
C PHE A 7 4.20 -15.54 -46.94
N ASP A 8 3.78 -14.28 -47.01
CA ASP A 8 3.97 -13.30 -45.91
C ASP A 8 2.68 -12.93 -45.15
N ARG A 9 1.75 -13.89 -44.95
CA ARG A 9 0.49 -13.60 -44.22
C ARG A 9 0.36 -14.28 -42.85
N HIS A 10 1.36 -15.06 -42.42
CA HIS A 10 1.24 -15.87 -41.19
C HIS A 10 1.99 -15.33 -39.97
N PHE A 11 3.04 -14.52 -40.12
CA PHE A 11 3.82 -14.03 -38.97
C PHE A 11 3.18 -12.86 -38.21
N ASN A 12 2.21 -12.17 -38.80
CA ASN A 12 1.58 -11.01 -38.15
C ASN A 12 0.49 -11.36 -37.12
N ARG A 13 0.10 -12.63 -36.99
CA ARG A 13 -0.98 -13.05 -36.07
C ARG A 13 -0.48 -13.34 -34.64
N PHE A 14 0.83 -13.52 -34.45
CA PHE A 14 1.42 -13.84 -33.15
C PHE A 14 1.75 -12.61 -32.28
N LYS A 15 1.77 -11.39 -32.84
CA LYS A 15 1.99 -10.15 -32.07
C LYS A 15 0.82 -9.77 -31.15
N LYS A 16 -0.38 -10.31 -31.37
CA LYS A 16 -1.59 -9.93 -30.60
C LYS A 16 -1.61 -10.48 -29.17
N TYR A 17 -0.78 -11.48 -28.86
CA TYR A 17 -0.76 -12.14 -27.54
C TYR A 17 0.36 -11.67 -26.60
N PHE A 18 1.28 -10.82 -27.06
CA PHE A 18 2.34 -10.21 -26.23
C PHE A 18 1.89 -8.94 -25.48
N GLY A 19 0.58 -8.69 -25.42
CA GLY A 19 -0.03 -7.51 -24.79
C GLY A 19 -0.55 -7.73 -23.37
N ARG A 20 -0.02 -8.70 -22.61
CA ARG A 20 -0.26 -8.71 -21.15
C ARG A 20 0.52 -7.54 -20.54
N ARG A 21 -0.07 -6.34 -20.59
CA ARG A 21 0.30 -5.25 -19.70
C ARG A 21 0.20 -5.82 -18.30
N LYS A 22 1.35 -6.08 -17.66
CA LYS A 22 1.40 -6.31 -16.22
C LYS A 22 0.62 -5.15 -15.58
N PRO A 23 -0.30 -5.39 -14.64
CA PRO A 23 -0.95 -4.29 -13.93
C PRO A 23 0.17 -3.38 -13.43
N SER A 24 0.09 -2.09 -13.79
CA SER A 24 0.99 -1.07 -13.24
C SER A 24 0.95 -1.24 -11.74
N ILE A 25 2.11 -1.53 -11.15
CA ILE A 25 2.29 -1.68 -9.72
C ILE A 25 1.41 -0.64 -9.03
N GLN A 26 0.39 -1.11 -8.29
CA GLN A 26 -0.39 -0.23 -7.43
C GLN A 26 0.60 0.20 -6.36
N GLU A 27 1.09 1.43 -6.47
CA GLU A 27 1.88 2.04 -5.42
C GLU A 27 1.04 2.00 -4.15
N ILE A 28 1.45 1.15 -3.20
CA ILE A 28 0.76 1.05 -1.91
C ILE A 28 1.06 2.37 -1.22
N VAL A 29 0.08 3.29 -1.23
CA VAL A 29 0.14 4.53 -0.48
C VAL A 29 0.16 4.15 1.00
N ARG A 30 1.34 4.21 1.61
CA ARG A 30 1.51 4.03 3.04
C ARG A 30 1.47 5.41 3.67
N GLU A 31 0.42 5.69 4.42
CA GLU A 31 0.36 6.89 5.24
C GLU A 31 1.16 6.64 6.52
N PRO A 32 2.29 7.33 6.73
CA PRO A 32 3.07 7.16 7.94
C PRO A 32 2.30 7.73 9.13
N THR A 33 2.28 7.00 10.24
CA THR A 33 1.67 7.45 11.50
C THR A 33 2.65 7.30 12.65
N ALA A 34 2.72 8.32 13.49
CA ALA A 34 3.48 8.30 14.74
C ALA A 34 2.51 8.25 15.94
N GLY A 35 2.96 7.64 17.04
CA GLY A 35 2.16 7.49 18.25
C GLY A 35 3.03 7.05 19.41
N GLY A 36 2.41 6.83 20.57
CA GLY A 36 3.17 6.45 21.77
C GLY A 36 2.32 5.68 22.76
N ILE A 37 2.98 4.77 23.49
CA ILE A 37 2.37 4.11 24.65
C ILE A 37 2.37 5.11 25.79
N VAL A 38 1.19 5.60 26.15
CA VAL A 38 1.01 6.43 27.34
C VAL A 38 0.78 5.48 28.51
N PHE A 39 1.67 5.52 29.49
CA PHE A 39 1.60 4.66 30.65
C PHE A 39 1.83 5.44 31.94
N ARG A 40 1.32 4.90 33.04
CA ARG A 40 1.60 5.37 34.41
C ARG A 40 1.66 4.19 35.37
N TYR A 41 2.34 4.38 36.49
CA TYR A 41 2.17 3.52 37.66
C TYR A 41 1.11 4.14 38.58
N ASN A 42 0.19 3.34 39.09
CA ASN A 42 -0.80 3.80 40.05
C ASN A 42 -0.26 3.75 41.50
N SER A 43 -1.10 4.08 42.47
CA SER A 43 -0.74 4.06 43.90
C SER A 43 -0.26 2.69 44.40
N ASP A 44 -0.71 1.60 43.76
CA ASP A 44 -0.31 0.23 44.07
C ASP A 44 0.97 -0.19 43.30
N ASN A 45 1.63 0.76 42.62
CA ASN A 45 2.77 0.51 41.73
C ASN A 45 2.44 -0.46 40.57
N LYS A 46 1.18 -0.50 40.12
CA LYS A 46 0.76 -1.31 38.96
C LYS A 46 0.81 -0.47 37.69
N LEU A 47 1.25 -1.09 36.59
CA LEU A 47 1.30 -0.47 35.28
C LEU A 47 -0.10 -0.32 34.71
N GLU A 48 -0.43 0.89 34.27
CA GLU A 48 -1.64 1.20 33.52
C GLU A 48 -1.26 1.79 32.17
N ILE A 49 -1.93 1.36 31.11
CA ILE A 49 -1.72 1.82 29.74
C ILE A 49 -3.02 2.44 29.24
N LEU A 50 -2.92 3.64 28.66
CA LEU A 50 -4.05 4.30 28.03
C LEU A 50 -4.34 3.67 26.66
N LEU A 51 -5.57 3.20 26.49
CA LEU A 51 -6.15 2.84 25.20
C LEU A 51 -7.29 3.81 24.90
N ILE A 52 -7.45 4.18 23.63
CA ILE A 52 -8.56 4.99 23.13
C ILE A 52 -9.40 4.14 22.18
N GLN A 53 -10.69 4.44 22.07
CA GLN A 53 -11.55 3.82 21.06
C GLN A 53 -11.48 4.64 19.77
N ASP A 54 -11.15 3.99 18.65
CA ASP A 54 -11.16 4.63 17.34
C ASP A 54 -12.58 4.74 16.75
N ALA A 55 -12.72 5.45 15.64
CA ALA A 55 -13.99 5.61 14.93
C ALA A 55 -14.55 4.31 14.32
N LYS A 56 -13.85 3.18 14.49
CA LYS A 56 -14.26 1.83 14.04
C LYS A 56 -14.57 0.93 15.24
N ASP A 57 -14.79 1.51 16.42
CA ASP A 57 -15.10 0.83 17.67
C ASP A 57 -14.00 -0.11 18.19
N ARG A 58 -12.73 0.12 17.80
CA ARG A 58 -11.59 -0.69 18.22
C ARG A 58 -10.77 0.04 19.27
N TRP A 59 -10.26 -0.70 20.25
CA TRP A 59 -9.23 -0.18 21.15
C TRP A 59 -7.90 -0.05 20.42
N THR A 60 -7.31 1.14 20.47
CA THR A 60 -6.02 1.46 19.86
C THR A 60 -5.18 2.32 20.79
N ILE A 61 -3.88 2.36 20.50
CA ILE A 61 -2.94 3.31 21.10
C ILE A 61 -3.17 4.69 20.45
N PRO A 62 -3.02 5.80 21.21
CA PRO A 62 -3.03 7.15 20.64
C PRO A 62 -1.95 7.30 19.56
N LYS A 63 -2.38 7.67 18.36
CA LYS A 63 -1.52 7.88 17.19
C LYS A 63 -2.13 8.90 16.23
N GLY A 64 -1.28 9.55 15.44
CA GLY A 64 -1.66 10.52 14.40
C GLY A 64 -0.85 10.31 13.12
N HIS A 65 -1.24 11.01 12.05
CA HIS A 65 -0.44 11.05 10.81
C HIS A 65 0.84 11.86 11.05
N ILE A 66 1.91 11.51 10.33
CA ILE A 66 3.12 12.33 10.31
C ILE A 66 2.93 13.42 9.25
N GLU A 67 2.94 14.67 9.68
CA GLU A 67 2.82 15.82 8.79
C GLU A 67 4.18 16.20 8.18
N LYS A 68 4.15 17.00 7.10
CA LYS A 68 5.36 17.37 6.38
C LYS A 68 6.30 18.19 7.28
N GLY A 69 7.49 17.65 7.53
CA GLY A 69 8.52 18.30 8.35
C GLY A 69 8.59 17.77 9.78
N GLU A 70 7.70 16.87 10.17
CA GLU A 70 7.78 16.15 11.44
C GLU A 70 8.74 14.95 11.33
N THR A 71 9.45 14.67 12.42
CA THR A 71 10.23 13.45 12.57
C THR A 71 9.38 12.37 13.26
N ALA A 72 9.54 11.13 12.81
CA ALA A 72 8.95 9.95 13.46
C ALA A 72 9.64 9.63 14.78
#